data_AF-A0A4Y4F1N2-F1
#
_entry.id   AF-A0A4Y4F1N2-F1
#
_cell.length_a   1.000
_cell.length_b   1.000
_cell.length_c   1.000
_cell.angle_alpha   90.00
_cell.angle_beta   90.00
_cell.angle_gamma   90.00
#
_symmetry.space_group_name_H-M   'P 1'
#
loop_
_entity.id
_entity.type
_entity.pdbx_description
1 polymer ?
#
loop_
_entity_poly.entity_id
_entity_poly.type
_entity_poly.pdbx_seq_one_letter_code
_entity_poly.pdbx_strand_id
1 'polypeptide(L)'
;MMQAPEYRLLAELEAAFDQLVERTHCLVDAWQQSGAAAWSFDTPHADADWLKRALLDYWYEDGQDGRSTRRYVGIVAASDDVMVRLQEVNAAKRQLGHLIAEIRREVPGLIPEIKAVLPFRQPALHEHLSGAGLARLHLKQCWRAIPAADAEVTRVRLAWYSSGRSIKRISVYDAQRMLLELDTEAPHVRLQLEKLGGLPDSEPLAQVQQQAALMRANLFFKEPLADGHDRKAMNIALPLFIPSSSGQLPDINQPPATPPVQRTRARRSDARLEDTALLPSIRVYRYHDTR
;
A
#
# COMPACT_ATOMS: atom_id res chain seq x y z
N MET A 1 -12.88 22.31 24.80
CA MET A 1 -12.42 21.32 25.80
C MET A 1 -12.60 19.96 25.19
N MET A 2 -11.51 19.21 24.98
CA MET A 2 -11.60 17.82 24.52
C MET A 2 -12.26 16.95 25.60
N GLN A 3 -13.06 15.98 25.18
CA GLN A 3 -13.70 15.03 26.10
C GLN A 3 -12.67 13.98 26.57
N ALA A 4 -12.87 13.40 27.77
CA ALA A 4 -11.95 12.39 28.33
C ALA A 4 -11.62 11.21 27.39
N PRO A 5 -12.56 10.68 26.57
CA PRO A 5 -12.25 9.64 25.58
C PRO A 5 -11.33 10.11 24.44
N GLU A 6 -11.46 11.37 24.01
CA GLU A 6 -10.65 11.96 22.92
C GLU A 6 -9.20 12.14 23.37
N TYR A 7 -9.01 12.62 24.60
CA TYR A 7 -7.68 12.79 25.19
C TYR A 7 -6.93 11.47 25.31
N ARG A 8 -7.62 10.41 25.77
CA ARG A 8 -7.04 9.07 25.86
C ARG A 8 -6.60 8.54 24.50
N LEU A 9 -7.47 8.61 23.49
CA LEU A 9 -7.17 8.11 22.15
C LEU A 9 -6.02 8.87 21.48
N LEU A 10 -5.95 10.19 21.69
CA LEU A 10 -4.84 11.00 21.20
C LEU A 10 -3.52 10.58 21.88
N ALA A 11 -3.49 10.46 23.21
CA ALA A 11 -2.30 10.06 23.94
C ALA A 11 -1.80 8.65 23.55
N GLU A 12 -2.72 7.69 23.39
CA GLU A 12 -2.38 6.33 22.93
C GLU A 12 -1.80 6.35 21.51
N LEU A 13 -2.37 7.17 20.61
CA LEU A 13 -1.88 7.33 19.24
C LEU A 13 -0.48 7.95 19.20
N GLU A 14 -0.25 8.99 20.01
CA GLU A 14 1.04 9.66 20.13
C GLU A 14 2.12 8.69 20.61
N ALA A 15 1.84 7.94 21.68
CA ALA A 15 2.77 6.93 22.19
C ALA A 15 3.05 5.82 21.16
N ALA A 16 2.02 5.37 20.43
CA ALA A 16 2.19 4.38 19.36
C ALA A 16 3.03 4.91 18.18
N PHE A 17 2.90 6.20 17.87
CA PHE A 17 3.71 6.84 16.83
C PHE A 17 5.17 6.97 17.26
N ASP A 18 5.43 7.38 18.49
CA ASP A 18 6.78 7.48 19.05
C ASP A 18 7.48 6.11 19.04
N GLN A 19 6.78 5.07 19.51
CA GLN A 19 7.29 3.70 19.49
C GLN A 19 7.55 3.18 18.07
N LEU A 20 6.70 3.55 17.09
CA LEU A 20 6.92 3.18 15.69
C LEU A 20 8.24 3.77 15.17
N VAL A 21 8.49 5.05 15.43
CA VAL A 21 9.70 5.74 14.96
C VAL A 21 10.93 5.14 15.61
N GLU A 22 10.92 4.97 16.93
CA GLU A 22 12.03 4.35 17.68
C GLU A 22 12.36 2.94 17.17
N ARG A 23 11.36 2.06 17.03
CA ARG A 23 11.57 0.69 16.50
C ARG A 23 12.11 0.71 15.08
N THR A 24 11.68 1.67 14.27
CA THR A 24 12.18 1.81 12.89
C THR A 24 13.65 2.20 12.89
N HIS A 25 14.10 3.07 13.79
CA HIS A 25 15.52 3.36 13.97
C HIS A 25 16.30 2.11 14.40
N CYS A 26 15.81 1.39 15.42
CA CYS A 26 16.47 0.17 15.87
C CYS A 26 16.59 -0.89 14.76
N LEU A 27 15.59 -1.00 13.87
CA LEU A 27 15.65 -1.87 12.70
C LEU A 27 16.76 -1.45 11.73
N VAL A 28 16.87 -0.16 11.42
CA VAL A 28 17.90 0.36 10.52
C VAL A 28 19.30 0.15 11.11
N ASP A 29 19.47 0.45 12.40
CA ASP A 29 20.75 0.31 13.08
C ASP A 29 21.19 -1.16 13.13
N ALA A 30 20.28 -2.09 13.43
CA ALA A 30 20.56 -3.51 13.44
C ALA A 30 20.95 -4.04 12.05
N TRP A 31 20.27 -3.57 11.00
CA TRP A 31 20.64 -3.92 9.63
C TRP A 31 22.01 -3.36 9.24
N GLN A 32 22.30 -2.12 9.61
CA GLN A 32 23.60 -1.51 9.35
C GLN A 32 24.73 -2.27 10.08
N GLN A 33 24.51 -2.65 11.33
CA GLN A 33 25.46 -3.42 12.14
C GLN A 33 25.67 -4.84 11.61
N SER A 34 24.66 -5.44 10.97
CA SER A 34 24.80 -6.78 10.39
C SER A 34 25.68 -6.80 9.14
N GLY A 35 25.97 -5.64 8.54
CA GLY A 35 26.76 -5.53 7.30
C GLY A 35 26.11 -6.21 6.10
N ALA A 36 24.80 -6.45 6.15
CA ALA A 36 24.08 -7.15 5.09
C ALA A 36 23.86 -6.24 3.89
N ALA A 37 23.78 -6.83 2.70
CA ALA A 37 23.62 -6.09 1.46
C ALA A 37 22.17 -5.62 1.23
N ALA A 38 22.02 -4.49 0.55
CA ALA A 38 20.75 -4.01 0.03
C ALA A 38 20.90 -3.54 -1.42
N TRP A 39 19.77 -3.56 -2.14
CA TRP A 39 19.64 -3.06 -3.49
C TRP A 39 18.43 -2.13 -3.56
N SER A 40 18.55 -1.07 -4.35
CA SER A 40 17.49 -0.11 -4.60
C SER A 40 17.27 0.06 -6.08
N PHE A 41 16.01 0.27 -6.46
CA PHE A 41 15.64 0.51 -7.85
C PHE A 41 16.00 1.92 -8.31
N ASP A 42 15.82 2.92 -7.44
CA ASP A 42 15.86 4.35 -7.79
C ASP A 42 17.17 5.03 -7.39
N THR A 43 18.07 4.35 -6.68
CA THR A 43 19.35 4.90 -6.25
C THR A 43 20.51 3.92 -6.46
N PRO A 44 21.71 4.43 -6.84
CA PRO A 44 22.90 3.59 -7.02
C PRO A 44 23.35 2.89 -5.73
N HIS A 45 23.10 3.51 -4.56
CA HIS A 45 23.51 3.00 -3.27
C HIS A 45 22.30 2.84 -2.35
N ALA A 46 22.15 1.65 -1.79
CA ALA A 46 21.12 1.31 -0.82
C ALA A 46 21.80 1.15 0.55
N ASP A 47 22.11 2.27 1.19
CA ASP A 47 22.76 2.35 2.49
C ASP A 47 21.74 2.57 3.63
N ALA A 48 22.24 2.77 4.85
CA ALA A 48 21.40 2.97 6.03
C ALA A 48 20.56 4.25 5.92
N ASP A 49 21.11 5.31 5.32
CA ASP A 49 20.39 6.57 5.12
C ASP A 49 19.24 6.42 4.11
N TRP A 50 19.46 5.67 3.04
CA TRP A 50 18.40 5.31 2.11
C TRP A 50 17.31 4.49 2.81
N LEU A 51 17.68 3.46 3.57
CA LEU A 51 16.71 2.59 4.25
C LEU A 51 15.91 3.39 5.29
N LYS A 52 16.57 4.22 6.09
CA LYS A 52 15.95 5.14 7.04
C LYS A 52 14.92 6.04 6.36
N ARG A 53 15.31 6.69 5.25
CA ARG A 53 14.41 7.54 4.46
C ARG A 53 13.21 6.75 3.93
N ALA A 54 13.43 5.55 3.40
CA ALA A 54 12.37 4.71 2.85
C ALA A 54 11.33 4.30 3.91
N LEU A 55 11.76 4.08 5.15
CA LEU A 55 10.90 3.59 6.24
C LEU A 55 10.27 4.71 7.09
N LEU A 56 10.85 5.92 7.06
CA LEU A 56 10.40 7.09 7.81
C LEU A 56 9.80 8.21 6.94
N ASP A 57 9.71 8.07 5.61
CA ASP A 57 8.97 9.02 4.77
C ASP A 57 7.45 8.87 4.99
N TYR A 58 6.92 9.74 5.84
CA TYR A 58 5.50 9.81 6.21
C TYR A 58 4.78 10.99 5.56
N TRP A 59 5.40 11.66 4.58
CA TRP A 59 4.93 12.97 4.12
C TRP A 59 4.18 12.88 2.79
N TYR A 60 3.30 13.87 2.58
CA TYR A 60 2.85 14.22 1.24
C TYR A 60 3.94 14.98 0.50
N GLU A 61 4.06 14.73 -0.79
CA GLU A 61 4.82 15.54 -1.73
C GLU A 61 3.91 16.62 -2.35
N ASP A 62 4.48 17.77 -2.70
CA ASP A 62 3.72 18.83 -3.34
C ASP A 62 3.24 18.42 -4.74
N GLY A 63 1.97 18.70 -5.04
CA GLY A 63 1.33 18.26 -6.28
C GLY A 63 0.99 16.76 -6.34
N GLN A 64 1.27 15.99 -5.28
CA GLN A 64 0.95 14.57 -5.20
C GLN A 64 -0.57 14.35 -5.15
N ASP A 65 -1.06 13.32 -5.87
CA ASP A 65 -2.41 12.79 -5.65
C ASP A 65 -2.53 12.33 -4.19
N GLY A 66 -3.48 12.89 -3.44
CA GLY A 66 -3.68 12.61 -2.02
C GLY A 66 -4.00 11.14 -1.67
N ARG A 67 -4.26 10.30 -2.69
CA ARG A 67 -4.47 8.84 -2.55
C ARG A 67 -3.21 8.02 -2.84
N SER A 68 -2.19 8.63 -3.44
CA SER A 68 -0.95 7.96 -3.78
C SER A 68 -0.03 7.88 -2.57
N THR A 69 0.79 6.84 -2.51
CA THR A 69 1.85 6.72 -1.51
C THR A 69 3.21 6.66 -2.19
N ARG A 70 4.21 7.27 -1.56
CA ARG A 70 5.61 7.26 -2.00
C ARG A 70 6.12 5.84 -2.17
N ARG A 71 6.97 5.58 -3.16
CA ARG A 71 7.47 4.23 -3.46
C ARG A 71 8.96 4.18 -3.23
N TYR A 72 9.39 3.15 -2.52
CA TYR A 72 10.79 2.88 -2.23
C TYR A 72 11.06 1.42 -2.57
N VAL A 73 11.22 1.13 -3.86
CA VAL A 73 11.43 -0.24 -4.32
C VAL A 73 12.88 -0.62 -4.05
N GLY A 74 13.07 -1.68 -3.26
CA GLY A 74 14.38 -2.23 -2.96
C GLY A 74 14.29 -3.62 -2.34
N ILE A 75 15.44 -4.27 -2.20
CA ILE A 75 15.60 -5.58 -1.59
C ILE A 75 16.65 -5.45 -0.48
N VAL A 76 16.37 -6.00 0.70
CA VAL A 76 17.23 -5.92 1.87
C VAL A 76 17.49 -7.34 2.36
N ALA A 77 18.75 -7.77 2.35
CA ALA A 77 19.13 -9.01 3.02
C ALA A 77 19.09 -8.79 4.54
N ALA A 78 18.48 -9.73 5.26
CA ALA A 78 18.17 -9.58 6.68
C ALA A 78 18.57 -10.83 7.46
N SER A 79 19.37 -10.65 8.50
CA SER A 79 19.62 -11.69 9.51
C SER A 79 18.36 -11.92 10.36
N ASP A 80 18.39 -12.97 11.19
CA ASP A 80 17.28 -13.27 12.10
C ASP A 80 16.95 -12.10 13.05
N ASP A 81 17.96 -11.40 13.59
CA ASP A 81 17.75 -10.21 14.44
C ASP A 81 17.05 -9.08 13.67
N VAL A 82 17.47 -8.82 12.43
CA VAL A 82 16.83 -7.82 11.56
C VAL A 82 15.39 -8.21 11.26
N MET A 83 15.12 -9.50 11.02
CA MET A 83 13.78 -10.01 10.77
C MET A 83 12.87 -9.89 12.01
N VAL A 84 13.39 -10.12 13.22
CA VAL A 84 12.65 -9.89 14.47
C VAL A 84 12.27 -8.42 14.62
N ARG A 85 13.23 -7.50 14.46
CA ARG A 85 12.96 -6.05 14.55
C ARG A 85 11.98 -5.58 13.48
N LEU A 86 12.05 -6.14 12.28
CA LEU A 86 11.07 -5.88 11.22
C LEU A 86 9.66 -6.27 11.64
N GLN A 87 9.50 -7.43 12.31
CA GLN A 87 8.21 -7.85 12.83
C GLN A 87 7.68 -6.91 13.92
N GLU A 88 8.56 -6.42 14.80
CA GLU A 88 8.22 -5.43 15.84
C GLU A 88 7.75 -4.09 15.24
N VAL A 89 8.42 -3.62 14.19
CA VAL A 89 8.01 -2.42 13.43
C VAL A 89 6.65 -2.67 12.79
N ASN A 90 6.47 -3.80 12.10
CA ASN A 90 5.19 -4.14 11.48
C ASN A 90 4.06 -4.30 12.50
N ALA A 91 4.35 -4.77 13.72
CA ALA A 91 3.40 -4.82 14.82
C ALA A 91 3.00 -3.40 15.29
N ALA A 92 3.97 -2.51 15.49
CA ALA A 92 3.70 -1.10 15.84
C ALA A 92 2.89 -0.40 14.75
N LYS A 93 3.19 -0.65 13.46
CA LYS A 93 2.40 -0.15 12.32
C LYS A 93 0.95 -0.64 12.38
N ARG A 94 0.70 -1.91 12.69
CA ARG A 94 -0.67 -2.44 12.84
C ARG A 94 -1.41 -1.78 14.00
N GLN A 95 -0.77 -1.62 15.15
CA GLN A 95 -1.35 -0.93 16.31
C GLN A 95 -1.74 0.51 15.98
N LEU A 96 -0.83 1.28 15.36
CA LEU A 96 -1.11 2.63 14.91
C LEU A 96 -2.28 2.67 13.91
N GLY A 97 -2.30 1.72 12.96
CA GLY A 97 -3.39 1.58 12.00
C GLY A 97 -4.75 1.30 12.65
N HIS A 98 -4.79 0.47 13.69
CA HIS A 98 -6.01 0.20 14.47
C HIS A 98 -6.50 1.45 15.21
N LEU A 99 -5.61 2.17 15.90
CA LEU A 99 -5.96 3.41 16.61
C LEU A 99 -6.50 4.47 15.65
N ILE A 100 -5.87 4.66 14.48
CA ILE A 100 -6.38 5.59 13.46
C ILE A 100 -7.76 5.16 12.95
N ALA A 101 -8.00 3.86 12.78
CA ALA A 101 -9.30 3.35 12.35
C ALA A 101 -10.38 3.56 13.41
N GLU A 102 -10.06 3.34 14.69
CA GLU A 102 -10.94 3.61 15.83
C GLU A 102 -11.29 5.09 15.92
N ILE A 103 -10.30 5.98 15.88
CA ILE A 103 -10.51 7.44 15.91
C ILE A 103 -11.40 7.89 14.76
N ARG A 104 -11.19 7.37 13.54
CA ARG A 104 -12.05 7.70 12.38
C ARG A 104 -13.52 7.31 12.60
N ARG A 105 -13.78 6.29 13.41
CA ARG A 105 -15.12 5.78 13.69
C ARG A 105 -15.78 6.51 14.86
N GLU A 106 -15.05 6.65 15.97
CA GLU A 106 -15.58 7.19 17.23
C GLU A 106 -15.48 8.72 17.31
N VAL A 107 -14.37 9.30 16.83
CA VAL A 107 -14.06 10.73 16.99
C VAL A 107 -13.41 11.29 15.71
N PRO A 108 -14.12 11.30 14.56
CA PRO A 108 -13.54 11.71 13.27
C PRO A 108 -13.01 13.15 13.27
N GLY A 109 -13.56 14.02 14.14
CA GLY A 109 -13.12 15.40 14.33
C GLY A 109 -11.69 15.55 14.86
N LEU A 110 -11.08 14.48 15.40
CA LEU A 110 -9.71 14.49 15.94
C LEU A 110 -8.63 14.35 14.85
N ILE A 111 -9.00 13.92 13.64
CA ILE A 111 -8.05 13.64 12.54
C ILE A 111 -7.23 14.88 12.10
N PRO A 112 -7.81 16.09 11.96
CA PRO A 112 -7.04 17.28 11.66
C PRO A 112 -5.99 17.61 12.73
N GLU A 113 -6.34 17.45 14.01
CA GLU A 113 -5.44 17.68 15.15
C GLU A 113 -4.28 16.69 15.16
N ILE A 114 -4.56 15.40 14.98
CA ILE A 114 -3.54 14.35 14.85
C ILE A 114 -2.50 14.69 13.77
N LYS A 115 -2.97 15.15 12.60
CA LYS A 115 -2.09 15.54 11.50
C LYS A 115 -1.26 16.79 11.82
N ALA A 116 -1.73 17.64 12.72
CA ALA A 116 -1.02 18.83 13.16
C ALA A 116 0.00 18.50 14.27
N VAL A 117 -0.30 17.57 15.19
CA VAL A 117 0.54 17.32 16.38
C VAL A 117 1.65 16.30 16.11
N LEU A 118 1.33 15.17 15.48
CA LEU A 118 2.30 14.07 15.29
C LEU A 118 3.62 14.48 14.60
N PRO A 119 3.63 15.36 13.58
CA PRO A 119 4.87 15.82 12.94
C PRO A 119 5.91 16.41 13.89
N PHE A 120 5.48 17.02 14.99
CA PHE A 120 6.36 17.74 15.93
C PHE A 120 6.84 16.88 17.10
N ARG A 121 6.36 15.63 17.22
CA ARG A 121 6.73 14.75 18.33
C ARG A 121 8.11 14.14 18.19
N GLN A 122 8.58 13.97 16.96
CA GLN A 122 9.80 13.21 16.68
C GLN A 122 10.84 14.06 15.96
N PRO A 123 11.96 14.43 16.63
CA PRO A 123 13.01 15.23 16.03
C PRO A 123 13.58 14.65 14.73
N ALA A 124 13.66 13.32 14.63
CA ALA A 124 14.13 12.62 13.45
C ALA A 124 13.27 12.86 12.20
N LEU A 125 12.05 13.36 12.38
CA LEU A 125 11.11 13.68 11.31
C LEU A 125 11.12 15.18 10.95
N HIS A 126 11.79 16.04 11.72
CA HIS A 126 11.82 17.48 11.51
C HIS A 126 12.59 17.94 10.26
N GLU A 127 13.52 17.14 9.72
CA GLU A 127 14.27 17.51 8.50
C GLU A 127 13.35 17.75 7.29
N HIS A 128 12.18 17.11 7.25
CA HIS A 128 11.18 17.35 6.19
C HIS A 128 10.31 18.59 6.42
N LEU A 129 10.28 19.15 7.64
CA LEU A 129 9.46 20.33 7.99
C LEU A 129 10.15 21.65 7.66
N SER A 130 11.45 21.66 7.40
CA SER A 130 12.25 22.88 7.18
C SER A 130 12.36 23.32 5.71
N GLY A 131 11.91 22.49 4.74
CA GLY A 131 12.27 22.64 3.32
C GLY A 131 11.25 23.28 2.37
N ALA A 132 9.94 23.06 2.54
CA ALA A 132 8.93 23.54 1.58
C ALA A 132 7.52 23.42 2.17
N GLY A 133 6.99 24.52 2.74
CA GLY A 133 5.66 24.51 3.35
C GLY A 133 5.56 23.61 4.59
N LEU A 134 4.44 23.71 5.32
CA LEU A 134 4.18 22.82 6.46
C LEU A 134 4.05 21.39 5.94
N ALA A 135 5.03 20.52 6.22
CA ALA A 135 4.98 19.12 5.79
C ALA A 135 3.69 18.46 6.29
N ARG A 136 2.89 17.95 5.35
CA ARG A 136 1.59 17.35 5.67
C ARG A 136 1.78 15.86 5.90
N LEU A 137 1.39 15.38 7.09
CA LEU A 137 1.48 13.97 7.44
C LEU A 137 0.51 13.11 6.60
N HIS A 138 1.05 12.09 5.93
CA HIS A 138 0.32 11.07 5.22
C HIS A 138 0.09 9.83 6.11
N LEU A 139 -1.01 9.81 6.87
CA LEU A 139 -1.31 8.74 7.84
C LEU A 139 -1.15 7.31 7.28
N LYS A 140 -1.59 7.03 6.04
CA LYS A 140 -1.43 5.69 5.43
C LYS A 140 0.04 5.25 5.29
N GLN A 141 0.98 6.17 5.06
CA GLN A 141 2.42 5.86 4.97
C GLN A 141 2.98 5.44 6.32
N CYS A 142 2.43 5.96 7.44
CA CYS A 142 2.86 5.58 8.78
C CYS A 142 2.59 4.10 9.08
N TRP A 143 1.47 3.54 8.62
CA TRP A 143 1.05 2.17 9.00
C TRP A 143 1.03 1.13 7.87
N ARG A 144 1.35 1.47 6.62
CA ARG A 144 1.48 0.46 5.56
C ARG A 144 2.59 -0.54 5.93
N ALA A 145 2.30 -1.83 5.80
CA ALA A 145 3.24 -2.89 6.17
C ALA A 145 4.51 -2.85 5.31
N ILE A 146 5.64 -3.12 5.94
CA ILE A 146 6.92 -3.34 5.28
C ILE A 146 6.95 -4.81 4.82
N PRO A 147 7.13 -5.09 3.52
CA PRO A 147 7.05 -6.45 3.00
C PRO A 147 8.26 -7.29 3.46
N ALA A 148 7.99 -8.56 3.74
CA ALA A 148 8.98 -9.56 4.13
C ALA A 148 8.76 -10.85 3.32
N ALA A 149 9.84 -11.52 2.93
CA ALA A 149 9.78 -12.88 2.40
C ALA A 149 9.60 -13.88 3.55
N ASP A 150 8.88 -14.97 3.29
CA ASP A 150 8.60 -15.98 4.32
C ASP A 150 9.83 -16.85 4.65
N ALA A 151 10.79 -16.95 3.72
CA ALA A 151 12.01 -17.73 3.83
C ALA A 151 13.09 -17.18 2.88
N GLU A 152 14.30 -17.75 2.95
CA GLU A 152 15.37 -17.42 2.01
C GLU A 152 14.98 -17.71 0.56
N VAL A 153 15.44 -16.86 -0.35
CA VAL A 153 15.20 -17.02 -1.79
C VAL A 153 16.51 -17.14 -2.56
N THR A 154 16.50 -17.90 -3.65
CA THR A 154 17.60 -17.92 -4.62
C THR A 154 17.57 -16.68 -5.51
N ARG A 155 16.36 -16.18 -5.79
CA ARG A 155 16.14 -15.22 -6.86
C ARG A 155 14.88 -14.38 -6.62
N VAL A 156 14.97 -13.11 -6.98
CA VAL A 156 13.85 -12.19 -7.06
C VAL A 156 13.72 -11.67 -8.48
N ARG A 157 12.50 -11.73 -9.02
CA ARG A 157 12.17 -11.13 -10.31
C ARG A 157 11.16 -10.01 -10.16
N LEU A 158 11.64 -8.78 -10.37
CA LEU A 158 10.89 -7.54 -10.34
C LEU A 158 10.30 -7.25 -11.71
N ALA A 159 9.03 -6.86 -11.73
CA ALA A 159 8.34 -6.43 -12.94
C ALA A 159 7.21 -5.45 -12.62
N TRP A 160 6.97 -4.52 -13.56
CA TRP A 160 5.80 -3.67 -13.50
C TRP A 160 4.51 -4.45 -13.71
N TYR A 161 3.54 -4.21 -12.83
CA TYR A 161 2.20 -4.73 -12.91
C TYR A 161 1.23 -3.57 -13.18
N SER A 162 0.92 -3.34 -14.46
CA SER A 162 0.04 -2.25 -14.95
C SER A 162 -1.41 -2.68 -15.20
N SER A 163 -1.75 -3.93 -14.93
CA SER A 163 -3.10 -4.49 -15.16
C SER A 163 -3.91 -4.72 -13.88
N GLY A 164 -3.47 -4.14 -12.76
CA GLY A 164 -4.16 -4.22 -11.48
C GLY A 164 -5.56 -3.60 -11.56
N ARG A 165 -6.55 -4.31 -11.03
CA ARG A 165 -7.93 -3.86 -10.95
C ARG A 165 -8.43 -4.08 -9.52
N SER A 166 -8.97 -3.03 -8.92
CA SER A 166 -9.81 -3.18 -7.74
C SER A 166 -11.23 -3.45 -8.22
N ILE A 167 -11.79 -4.58 -7.80
CA ILE A 167 -13.14 -5.01 -8.17
C ILE A 167 -13.95 -5.08 -6.88
N LYS A 168 -14.96 -4.22 -6.76
CA LYS A 168 -15.92 -4.25 -5.66
C LYS A 168 -17.23 -4.86 -6.17
N ARG A 169 -17.70 -5.93 -5.53
CA ARG A 169 -19.05 -6.44 -5.77
C ARG A 169 -20.06 -5.47 -5.16
N ILE A 170 -21.04 -5.03 -5.93
CA ILE A 170 -22.08 -4.09 -5.51
C ILE A 170 -23.45 -4.61 -5.97
N SER A 171 -24.51 -4.13 -5.33
CA SER A 171 -25.89 -4.40 -5.74
C SER A 171 -26.37 -3.44 -6.83
N VAL A 172 -27.50 -3.77 -7.48
CA VAL A 172 -28.24 -2.84 -8.35
C VAL A 172 -28.61 -1.56 -7.60
N TYR A 173 -29.05 -1.69 -6.34
CA TYR A 173 -29.38 -0.55 -5.48
C TYR A 173 -28.18 0.38 -5.24
N ASP A 174 -27.00 -0.19 -4.93
CA ASP A 174 -25.78 0.60 -4.76
C ASP A 174 -25.42 1.36 -6.05
N ALA A 175 -25.51 0.69 -7.20
CA ALA A 175 -25.23 1.30 -8.50
C ALA A 175 -26.21 2.44 -8.81
N GLN A 176 -27.49 2.28 -8.46
CA GLN A 176 -28.51 3.31 -8.64
C GLN A 176 -28.19 4.53 -7.78
N ARG A 177 -27.88 4.34 -6.49
CA ARG A 177 -27.48 5.43 -5.59
C ARG A 177 -26.28 6.20 -6.14
N MET A 178 -25.27 5.49 -6.63
CA MET A 178 -24.08 6.12 -7.20
C MET A 178 -24.37 6.93 -8.46
N LEU A 179 -25.29 6.48 -9.32
CA LEU A 179 -25.72 7.27 -10.49
C LEU A 179 -26.51 8.51 -10.09
N LEU A 180 -27.33 8.43 -9.04
CA LEU A 180 -28.10 9.56 -8.52
C LEU A 180 -27.23 10.62 -7.83
N GLU A 181 -26.00 10.28 -7.42
CA GLU A 181 -25.01 11.23 -6.93
C GLU A 181 -24.32 12.04 -8.06
N LEU A 182 -24.55 11.68 -9.33
CA LEU A 182 -24.09 12.42 -10.50
C LEU A 182 -25.14 13.43 -10.97
N ASP A 183 -24.82 14.18 -12.03
CA ASP A 183 -25.79 15.02 -12.73
C ASP A 183 -26.85 14.17 -13.44
N THR A 184 -28.01 14.02 -12.81
CA THR A 184 -29.13 13.20 -13.31
C THR A 184 -29.82 13.78 -14.54
N GLU A 185 -29.55 15.04 -14.89
CA GLU A 185 -30.07 15.66 -16.10
C GLU A 185 -29.23 15.32 -17.33
N ALA A 186 -27.98 14.88 -17.13
CA ALA A 186 -27.10 14.51 -18.21
C ALA A 186 -27.67 13.29 -18.99
N PRO A 187 -27.80 13.37 -20.34
CA PRO A 187 -28.41 12.30 -21.13
C PRO A 187 -27.79 10.92 -20.92
N HIS A 188 -26.46 10.88 -20.74
CA HIS A 188 -25.73 9.63 -20.53
C HIS A 188 -26.00 9.00 -19.16
N VAL A 189 -26.34 9.78 -18.12
CA VAL A 189 -26.73 9.27 -16.80
C VAL A 189 -28.15 8.72 -16.83
N ARG A 190 -29.09 9.41 -17.49
CA ARG A 190 -30.48 8.92 -17.68
C ARG A 190 -30.54 7.59 -18.40
N LEU A 191 -29.81 7.45 -19.52
CA LEU A 191 -29.70 6.20 -20.26
C LEU A 191 -29.11 5.06 -19.41
N GLN A 192 -28.19 5.37 -18.49
CA GLN A 192 -27.63 4.37 -17.58
C GLN A 192 -28.60 3.98 -16.46
N LEU A 193 -29.41 4.92 -15.96
CA LEU A 193 -30.48 4.64 -15.00
C LEU A 193 -31.57 3.75 -15.62
N GLU A 194 -31.98 4.02 -16.86
CA GLU A 194 -32.92 3.18 -17.61
C GLU A 194 -32.38 1.77 -17.82
N LYS A 195 -31.11 1.64 -18.26
CA LYS A 195 -30.44 0.33 -18.39
C LYS A 195 -30.39 -0.43 -17.07
N LEU A 196 -30.12 0.26 -15.97
CA LEU A 196 -30.06 -0.35 -14.65
C LEU A 196 -31.44 -0.84 -14.18
N GLY A 197 -32.51 -0.08 -14.47
CA GLY A 197 -33.89 -0.46 -14.15
C GLY A 197 -34.40 -1.70 -14.88
N GLY A 198 -33.71 -2.15 -15.94
CA GLY A 198 -34.01 -3.40 -16.63
C GLY A 198 -33.39 -4.65 -15.99
N LEU A 199 -32.60 -4.51 -14.92
CA LEU A 199 -31.93 -5.64 -14.25
C LEU A 199 -32.72 -6.13 -13.02
N PRO A 200 -32.63 -7.43 -12.69
CA PRO A 200 -33.14 -7.94 -11.42
C PRO A 200 -32.37 -7.33 -10.23
N ASP A 201 -33.07 -6.95 -9.16
CA ASP A 201 -32.44 -6.37 -7.96
C ASP A 201 -31.36 -7.26 -7.33
N SER A 202 -31.52 -8.59 -7.46
CA SER A 202 -30.57 -9.58 -6.95
C SER A 202 -29.33 -9.77 -7.82
N GLU A 203 -29.28 -9.16 -9.01
CA GLU A 203 -28.15 -9.33 -9.93
C GLU A 203 -26.88 -8.69 -9.34
N PRO A 204 -25.79 -9.46 -9.17
CA PRO A 204 -24.56 -8.90 -8.67
C PRO A 204 -23.84 -8.12 -9.76
N LEU A 205 -23.40 -6.90 -9.42
CA LEU A 205 -22.61 -6.06 -10.30
C LEU A 205 -21.18 -5.89 -9.77
N ALA A 206 -20.28 -5.44 -10.64
CA ALA A 206 -18.88 -5.22 -10.32
C ALA A 206 -18.48 -3.78 -10.64
N GLN A 207 -18.15 -3.01 -9.62
CA GLN A 207 -17.48 -1.72 -9.80
C GLN A 207 -15.98 -1.95 -9.98
N VAL A 208 -15.44 -1.54 -11.12
CA VAL A 208 -14.03 -1.76 -11.48
C VAL A 208 -13.27 -0.45 -11.48
N GLN A 209 -12.21 -0.38 -10.68
CA GLN A 209 -11.25 0.70 -10.69
C GLN A 209 -9.91 0.19 -11.21
N GLN A 210 -9.41 0.78 -12.29
CA GLN A 210 -8.03 0.54 -12.72
C GLN A 210 -7.06 1.08 -11.67
N GLN A 211 -6.07 0.29 -11.32
CA GLN A 211 -5.01 0.69 -10.40
C GLN A 211 -3.82 1.24 -11.18
N ALA A 212 -3.18 2.27 -10.64
CA ALA A 212 -1.88 2.70 -11.15
C ALA A 212 -0.89 1.54 -11.16
N ALA A 213 0.06 1.55 -12.10
CA ALA A 213 1.05 0.49 -12.18
C ALA A 213 1.87 0.38 -10.88
N LEU A 214 2.14 -0.84 -10.44
CA LEU A 214 2.83 -1.18 -9.20
C LEU A 214 4.05 -2.06 -9.50
N MET A 215 5.07 -2.03 -8.65
CA MET A 215 6.15 -3.01 -8.73
C MET A 215 5.69 -4.34 -8.11
N ARG A 216 5.96 -5.45 -8.79
CA ARG A 216 5.68 -6.80 -8.30
C ARG A 216 6.96 -7.60 -8.20
N ALA A 217 7.21 -8.18 -7.03
CA ALA A 217 8.29 -9.11 -6.77
C ALA A 217 7.78 -10.55 -6.94
N ASN A 218 8.50 -11.35 -7.70
CA ASN A 218 8.31 -12.80 -7.79
C ASN A 218 9.49 -13.45 -7.09
N LEU A 219 9.20 -14.15 -6.00
CA LEU A 219 10.14 -14.80 -5.09
C LEU A 219 10.26 -16.26 -5.50
N PHE A 220 11.50 -16.76 -5.57
CA PHE A 220 11.81 -18.17 -5.81
C PHE A 220 12.59 -18.67 -4.60
N PHE A 221 11.93 -19.46 -3.75
CA PHE A 221 12.50 -19.88 -2.48
C PHE A 221 13.64 -20.88 -2.69
N LYS A 222 14.61 -20.90 -1.76
CA LYS A 222 15.69 -21.91 -1.77
C LYS A 222 15.12 -23.30 -1.52
N GLU A 223 14.25 -23.39 -0.52
CA GLU A 223 13.48 -24.57 -0.16
C GLU A 223 11.99 -24.27 -0.30
N PRO A 224 11.15 -25.27 -0.66
CA PRO A 224 9.71 -25.11 -0.63
C PRO A 224 9.23 -24.61 0.74
N LEU A 225 8.24 -23.72 0.74
CA LEU A 225 7.55 -23.30 1.95
C LEU A 225 6.80 -24.48 2.59
N ALA A 226 6.36 -24.30 3.84
CA ALA A 226 5.60 -25.31 4.57
C ALA A 226 4.30 -25.76 3.87
N ASP A 227 3.73 -24.90 3.01
CA ASP A 227 2.55 -25.20 2.19
C ASP A 227 2.89 -25.82 0.82
N GLY A 228 4.16 -26.15 0.59
CA GLY A 228 4.69 -26.78 -0.62
C GLY A 228 4.99 -25.81 -1.76
N HIS A 229 4.74 -24.50 -1.62
CA HIS A 229 5.03 -23.55 -2.67
C HIS A 229 6.53 -23.23 -2.76
N ASP A 230 7.07 -23.33 -3.97
CA ASP A 230 8.45 -22.94 -4.32
C ASP A 230 8.56 -21.46 -4.76
N ARG A 231 7.41 -20.82 -4.98
CA ARG A 231 7.33 -19.45 -5.50
C ARG A 231 6.17 -18.67 -4.92
N LYS A 232 6.37 -17.37 -4.75
CA LYS A 232 5.32 -16.43 -4.32
C LYS A 232 5.48 -15.11 -5.03
N ALA A 233 4.37 -14.45 -5.36
CA ALA A 233 4.41 -13.16 -6.03
C ALA A 233 3.60 -12.13 -5.26
N MET A 234 4.21 -10.97 -4.98
CA MET A 234 3.60 -9.92 -4.18
C MET A 234 3.92 -8.53 -4.73
N ASN A 235 3.01 -7.58 -4.50
CA ASN A 235 3.26 -6.18 -4.83
C ASN A 235 4.14 -5.55 -3.75
N ILE A 236 5.12 -4.76 -4.15
CA ILE A 236 6.02 -4.05 -3.24
C ILE A 236 6.00 -2.55 -3.54
N ALA A 237 5.86 -1.76 -2.48
CA ALA A 237 5.96 -0.30 -2.52
C ALA A 237 7.00 0.24 -1.52
N LEU A 238 7.54 -0.66 -0.69
CA LEU A 238 8.59 -0.45 0.29
C LEU A 238 9.66 -1.53 0.09
N PRO A 239 10.86 -1.36 0.67
CA PRO A 239 11.91 -2.35 0.58
C PRO A 239 11.43 -3.72 1.09
N LEU A 240 11.68 -4.77 0.32
CA LEU A 240 11.38 -6.15 0.69
C LEU A 240 12.55 -6.73 1.47
N PHE A 241 12.30 -7.09 2.72
CA PHE A 241 13.27 -7.78 3.56
C PHE A 241 13.24 -9.29 3.27
N ILE A 242 14.42 -9.87 3.10
CA ILE A 242 14.62 -11.27 2.74
C ILE A 242 15.53 -11.92 3.78
N PRO A 243 15.08 -12.99 4.46
CA PRO A 243 15.95 -13.78 5.31
C PRO A 243 17.23 -14.20 4.56
N SER A 244 18.39 -13.98 5.17
CA SER A 244 19.69 -14.31 4.57
C SER A 244 20.72 -14.63 5.64
N SER A 245 21.08 -15.90 5.75
CA SER A 245 22.16 -16.41 6.60
C SER A 245 23.55 -15.89 6.21
N SER A 246 23.76 -15.53 4.94
CA SER A 246 25.04 -15.01 4.44
C SER A 246 25.12 -13.49 4.38
N GLY A 247 24.01 -12.79 4.66
CA GLY A 247 23.89 -11.34 4.46
C GLY A 247 23.95 -10.91 2.99
N GLN A 248 24.03 -11.84 2.04
CA GLN A 248 24.08 -11.56 0.61
C GLN A 248 22.68 -11.43 0.02
N LEU A 249 22.58 -10.66 -1.06
CA LEU A 249 21.37 -10.56 -1.85
C LEU A 249 21.18 -11.81 -2.74
N PRO A 250 19.91 -12.16 -3.05
CA PRO A 250 19.63 -13.13 -4.11
C PRO A 250 19.95 -12.55 -5.50
N ASP A 251 19.86 -13.37 -6.53
CA ASP A 251 19.87 -12.88 -7.92
C ASP A 251 18.65 -11.97 -8.18
N ILE A 252 18.90 -10.71 -8.53
CA ILE A 252 17.89 -9.68 -8.79
C ILE A 252 18.05 -9.17 -10.23
N ASN A 253 16.95 -9.09 -10.97
CA ASN A 253 16.97 -8.42 -12.28
C ASN A 253 16.77 -6.91 -12.12
N GLN A 254 17.27 -6.14 -13.09
CA GLN A 254 16.88 -4.73 -13.25
C GLN A 254 15.55 -4.65 -14.03
N PRO A 255 14.45 -4.17 -13.44
CA PRO A 255 13.23 -3.90 -14.21
C PRO A 255 13.39 -2.60 -15.03
N PRO A 256 12.53 -2.37 -16.04
CA PRO A 256 12.52 -1.10 -16.78
C PRO A 256 12.25 0.10 -15.85
N ALA A 257 12.87 1.25 -16.12
CA ALA A 257 12.74 2.48 -15.31
C ALA A 257 11.28 2.92 -15.13
N THR A 258 10.46 2.76 -16.17
CA THR A 258 9.05 3.17 -16.17
C THR A 258 8.13 1.98 -16.50
N PRO A 259 6.88 2.00 -15.99
CA PRO A 259 5.90 0.99 -16.36
C PRO A 259 5.61 1.03 -17.86
N PRO A 260 5.47 -0.14 -18.52
CA PRO A 260 5.16 -0.18 -19.94
C PRO A 260 3.78 0.43 -20.21
N VAL A 261 3.71 1.25 -21.26
CA VAL A 261 2.47 1.94 -21.69
C VAL A 261 1.41 0.95 -22.18
N GLN A 262 1.85 -0.15 -22.79
CA GLN A 262 0.97 -1.19 -23.32
C GLN A 262 1.05 -2.46 -22.49
N ARG A 263 -0.11 -3.12 -22.35
CA ARG A 263 -0.23 -4.41 -21.69
C ARG A 263 0.47 -5.48 -22.53
N THR A 264 1.55 -6.04 -22.03
CA THR A 264 2.31 -7.10 -22.71
C THR A 264 1.81 -8.53 -22.43
N ARG A 265 0.98 -8.74 -21.40
CA ARG A 265 0.44 -10.08 -21.07
C ARG A 265 -0.94 -10.31 -21.67
N ALA A 266 -1.06 -11.49 -22.29
CA ALA A 266 -2.31 -12.06 -22.76
C ALA A 266 -3.43 -11.95 -21.72
N ARG A 267 -4.66 -11.76 -22.20
CA ARG A 267 -5.85 -11.75 -21.37
C ARG A 267 -5.95 -13.10 -20.66
N ARG A 268 -6.08 -13.11 -19.33
CA ARG A 268 -6.30 -14.38 -18.62
C ARG A 268 -7.67 -14.91 -19.05
N SER A 269 -7.72 -16.20 -19.36
CA SER A 269 -8.92 -16.92 -19.81
C SER A 269 -10.02 -17.00 -18.74
N ASP A 270 -9.70 -16.67 -17.49
CA ASP A 270 -10.60 -16.69 -16.33
C ASP A 270 -11.30 -15.34 -16.08
N ALA A 271 -11.37 -14.45 -17.07
CA ALA A 271 -12.04 -13.16 -16.92
C ALA A 271 -13.54 -13.39 -16.64
N ARG A 272 -13.98 -13.12 -15.41
CA ARG A 272 -15.38 -13.27 -14.96
C ARG A 272 -16.26 -12.05 -15.26
N LEU A 273 -15.71 -10.99 -15.83
CA LEU A 273 -16.43 -9.73 -16.10
C LEU A 273 -16.49 -9.47 -17.59
N GLU A 274 -17.62 -8.93 -18.03
CA GLU A 274 -17.82 -8.47 -19.41
C GLU A 274 -16.77 -7.42 -19.83
N ASP A 275 -16.56 -7.31 -21.14
CA ASP A 275 -15.55 -6.44 -21.75
C ASP A 275 -15.94 -4.96 -21.66
N THR A 276 -17.23 -4.69 -21.82
CA THR A 276 -17.79 -3.36 -21.84
C THR A 276 -18.46 -3.04 -20.52
N ALA A 277 -18.26 -1.83 -20.03
CA ALA A 277 -18.96 -1.36 -18.85
C ALA A 277 -20.47 -1.25 -19.17
N LEU A 278 -21.29 -1.88 -18.33
CA LEU A 278 -22.74 -1.70 -18.34
C LEU A 278 -23.09 -0.23 -18.02
N LEU A 279 -22.45 0.32 -16.98
CA LEU A 279 -22.62 1.71 -16.54
C LEU A 279 -21.24 2.41 -16.56
N PRO A 280 -20.81 2.97 -17.70
CA PRO A 280 -19.50 3.60 -17.86
C PRO A 280 -19.22 4.76 -16.89
N SER A 281 -20.23 5.56 -16.52
CA SER A 281 -20.04 6.73 -15.64
C SER A 281 -19.53 6.35 -14.26
N ILE A 282 -19.92 5.17 -13.78
CA ILE A 282 -19.51 4.65 -12.48
C ILE A 282 -18.64 3.39 -12.59
N ARG A 283 -18.22 3.05 -13.83
CA ARG A 283 -17.32 1.93 -14.16
C ARG A 283 -17.84 0.59 -13.67
N VAL A 284 -19.14 0.36 -13.85
CA VAL A 284 -19.81 -0.88 -13.43
C VAL A 284 -19.93 -1.84 -14.61
N TYR A 285 -19.63 -3.10 -14.33
CA TYR A 285 -19.62 -4.23 -15.26
C TYR A 285 -20.52 -5.34 -14.71
N ARG A 286 -21.04 -6.17 -15.61
CA ARG A 286 -21.71 -7.42 -15.23
C ARG A 286 -20.69 -8.55 -15.12
N TYR A 287 -21.03 -9.55 -14.32
CA TYR A 287 -20.31 -10.83 -14.38
C TYR A 287 -20.79 -11.61 -15.60
N HIS A 288 -19.89 -12.37 -16.24
CA HIS A 288 -20.33 -13.39 -17.17
C HIS A 288 -21.16 -14.42 -16.41
N ASP A 289 -22.27 -14.86 -17.00
CA ASP A 289 -23.04 -15.99 -16.49
C ASP A 289 -22.09 -17.18 -16.31
N THR A 290 -21.89 -17.57 -15.05
CA THR A 290 -21.23 -18.82 -14.73
C THR A 290 -22.30 -19.88 -14.88
N ARG A 291 -22.47 -20.38 -16.11
CA ARG A 291 -23.09 -21.69 -16.30
C ARG A 291 -22.13 -22.77 -15.82
#